data_AF-A0A9E2ID39-F1
#
_entry.id   AF-A0A9E2ID39-F1
#
_cell.length_a   1.000
_cell.length_b   1.000
_cell.length_c   1.000
_cell.angle_alpha   90.00
_cell.angle_beta   90.00
_cell.angle_gamma   90.00
#
_symmetry.space_group_name_H-M   'P 1'
#
loop_
_entity.id
_entity.type
_entity.pdbx_description
1 polymer ?
#
loop_
_entity_poly.entity_id
_entity_poly.type
_entity_poly.pdbx_seq_one_letter_code
_entity_poly.pdbx_strand_id
1 'polypeptide(L)'
;PSYISLEYALTFYKVIPETVYTITSVTTKATREFTVSDIIYKYNKIRKDLFFGYEPIEKDNALILMATPEKALVDYLYFVSLKKKSIPGRMNFKSLDKRKVYFYAKKFKRDSLTKIIKELL
;
A
#
# COMPACT_ATOMS: atom_id res chain seq x y z
N PRO A 1 -14.59 4.11 -5.58
CA PRO A 1 -14.03 2.89 -4.96
C PRO A 1 -12.61 3.17 -4.45
N SER A 2 -12.28 2.60 -3.31
CA SER A 2 -10.96 2.65 -2.69
C SER A 2 -10.77 1.43 -1.80
N TYR A 3 -9.52 1.09 -1.52
CA TYR A 3 -9.14 0.13 -0.48
C TYR A 3 -7.99 0.72 0.34
N ILE A 4 -7.91 0.32 1.61
CA ILE A 4 -6.84 0.70 2.53
C ILE A 4 -5.53 0.04 2.07
N SER A 5 -4.46 0.81 1.96
CA SER A 5 -3.15 0.35 1.47
C SER A 5 -2.04 1.25 2.04
N LEU A 6 -0.84 1.19 1.46
CA LEU A 6 0.33 2.02 1.80
C LEU A 6 0.71 1.89 3.29
N GLU A 7 1.09 3.00 3.94
CA GLU A 7 1.56 3.01 5.32
C GLU A 7 0.61 2.32 6.30
N TYR A 8 -0.68 2.62 6.21
CA TYR A 8 -1.66 2.07 7.15
C TYR A 8 -1.74 0.55 7.05
N ALA A 9 -1.82 0.00 5.82
CA ALA A 9 -1.84 -1.45 5.63
C ALA A 9 -0.48 -2.08 6.02
N LEU A 10 0.65 -1.44 5.69
CA LEU A 10 1.98 -1.94 6.08
C LEU A 10 2.13 -2.01 7.60
N THR A 11 1.60 -1.02 8.32
CA THR A 11 1.59 -1.00 9.79
C THR A 11 0.67 -2.09 10.34
N PHE A 12 -0.52 -2.24 9.77
CA PHE A 12 -1.49 -3.28 10.13
C PHE A 12 -0.89 -4.69 10.03
N TYR A 13 -0.14 -4.96 8.96
CA TYR A 13 0.56 -6.25 8.76
C TYR A 13 1.95 -6.32 9.43
N LYS A 14 2.34 -5.32 10.23
CA LYS A 14 3.64 -5.25 10.93
C LYS A 14 4.85 -5.31 9.99
N VAL A 15 4.67 -4.88 8.73
CA VAL A 15 5.76 -4.75 7.75
C VAL A 15 6.62 -3.53 8.07
N ILE A 16 6.02 -2.46 8.57
CA ILE A 16 6.74 -1.30 9.10
C ILE A 16 6.42 -1.15 10.60
N PRO A 17 7.40 -0.84 11.46
CA PRO A 17 7.18 -0.66 12.89
C PRO A 17 6.56 0.70 13.26
N GLU A 18 6.63 1.69 12.37
CA GLU A 18 6.12 3.03 12.62
C GLU A 18 4.60 3.01 12.80
N THR A 19 4.12 3.63 13.88
CA THR A 19 2.68 3.84 14.07
C THR A 19 2.21 4.99 13.20
N VAL A 20 1.19 4.75 12.37
CA VAL A 20 0.60 5.78 11.51
C VAL A 20 -0.84 6.07 11.91
N TYR A 21 -1.13 7.35 12.13
CA TYR A 21 -2.48 7.82 12.48
C TYR A 21 -3.30 8.19 11.23
N THR A 22 -2.65 8.40 10.09
CA THR A 22 -3.32 8.65 8.81
C THR A 22 -3.80 7.34 8.19
N ILE A 23 -5.10 7.28 7.88
CA ILE A 23 -5.68 6.18 7.11
C ILE A 23 -5.36 6.41 5.64
N THR A 24 -4.42 5.62 5.11
CA THR A 24 -3.99 5.70 3.72
C THR A 24 -4.74 4.70 2.86
N SER A 25 -5.27 5.18 1.73
CA SER A 25 -6.01 4.38 0.76
C SER A 25 -5.51 4.62 -0.66
N VAL A 26 -5.76 3.65 -1.52
CA VAL A 26 -5.58 3.75 -2.97
C VAL A 26 -6.94 3.83 -3.65
N THR A 27 -7.06 4.67 -4.68
CA THR A 27 -8.30 4.87 -5.43
C THR A 27 -8.06 5.03 -6.93
N THR A 28 -9.05 4.72 -7.75
CA THR A 28 -9.05 5.05 -9.19
C THR A 28 -9.55 6.48 -9.47
N LYS A 29 -10.07 7.18 -8.44
CA LYS A 29 -10.53 8.57 -8.50
C LYS A 29 -9.37 9.56 -8.24
N ALA A 30 -9.68 10.85 -8.13
CA ALA A 30 -8.70 11.88 -7.80
C ALA A 30 -8.07 11.66 -6.41
N THR A 31 -6.79 12.04 -6.28
CA THR A 31 -6.11 12.13 -4.98
C THR A 31 -6.80 13.18 -4.12
N ARG A 32 -7.09 12.85 -2.87
CA ARG A 32 -7.78 13.73 -1.91
C ARG A 32 -7.27 13.45 -0.50
N GLU A 33 -7.31 14.48 0.33
CA GLU A 33 -7.02 14.39 1.76
C GLU A 33 -8.10 15.17 2.49
N PHE A 34 -8.60 14.61 3.59
CA PHE A 34 -9.58 15.26 4.45
C PHE A 34 -9.48 14.71 5.87
N THR A 35 -9.94 15.52 6.83
CA THR A 35 -9.93 15.18 8.25
C THR A 35 -11.36 14.97 8.72
N VAL A 36 -11.62 13.86 9.40
CA VAL A 36 -12.90 13.57 10.06
C VAL A 36 -12.61 13.15 11.49
N SER A 37 -13.19 13.85 12.46
CA SER A 37 -13.01 13.54 13.90
C SER A 37 -11.54 13.34 14.27
N ASP A 38 -10.68 14.29 13.88
CA ASP A 38 -9.22 14.30 14.09
C ASP A 38 -8.43 13.16 13.41
N ILE A 39 -9.08 12.35 12.58
CA ILE A 39 -8.45 11.31 11.77
C ILE A 39 -8.25 11.82 10.34
N ILE A 40 -7.01 11.75 9.86
CA ILE A 40 -6.67 12.12 8.48
C ILE A 40 -6.90 10.92 7.57
N TYR A 41 -7.70 11.12 6.52
CA TYR A 41 -7.91 10.16 5.45
C TYR A 41 -7.21 10.65 4.18
N LYS A 42 -6.27 9.85 3.67
CA LYS A 42 -5.46 10.19 2.50
C LYS A 42 -5.68 9.18 1.38
N TYR A 43 -6.20 9.64 0.24
CA TYR A 43 -6.48 8.84 -0.94
C TYR A 43 -5.47 9.13 -2.03
N ASN A 44 -4.81 8.08 -2.52
CA ASN A 44 -3.79 8.19 -3.56
C ASN A 44 -4.32 7.58 -4.86
N LYS A 45 -4.33 8.38 -5.93
CA LYS A 45 -4.75 7.91 -7.25
C LYS A 45 -3.79 6.86 -7.81
N ILE A 46 -4.36 5.77 -8.32
CA ILE A 46 -3.69 4.77 -9.14
C ILE A 46 -4.47 4.54 -10.44
N ARG A 47 -3.81 3.92 -11.43
CA ARG A 47 -4.48 3.50 -12.66
C ARG A 47 -5.45 2.36 -12.40
N LYS A 48 -6.55 2.30 -13.16
CA LYS A 48 -7.60 1.28 -12.99
C LYS A 48 -7.07 -0.15 -13.09
N ASP A 49 -6.12 -0.41 -13.97
CA ASP A 49 -5.50 -1.73 -14.16
C ASP A 49 -4.60 -2.18 -12.98
N LEU A 50 -4.27 -1.26 -12.08
CA LEU A 50 -3.49 -1.52 -10.86
C LEU A 50 -4.37 -1.58 -9.59
N PHE A 51 -5.69 -1.44 -9.76
CA PHE A 51 -6.69 -1.50 -8.70
C PHE A 51 -7.11 -2.97 -8.46
N PHE A 52 -6.22 -3.76 -7.87
CA PHE A 52 -6.41 -5.18 -7.55
C PHE A 52 -5.64 -5.55 -6.27
N GLY A 53 -5.69 -6.82 -5.85
CA GLY A 53 -4.84 -7.34 -4.76
C GLY A 53 -5.28 -6.87 -3.39
N TYR A 54 -6.59 -6.68 -3.22
CA TYR A 54 -7.23 -6.34 -1.96
C TYR A 54 -8.31 -7.36 -1.64
N GLU A 55 -8.61 -7.52 -0.37
CA GLU A 55 -9.58 -8.44 0.18
C GLU A 55 -10.50 -7.73 1.18
N PRO A 56 -11.75 -8.19 1.34
CA PRO A 56 -12.61 -7.71 2.41
C PRO A 56 -12.09 -8.23 3.75
N ILE A 57 -11.97 -7.35 4.73
CA ILE A 57 -11.69 -7.68 6.12
C ILE A 57 -12.82 -7.15 7.00
N GLU A 58 -13.11 -7.87 8.08
CA GLU A 58 -14.05 -7.40 9.09
C GLU A 58 -13.28 -6.63 10.16
N LYS A 59 -13.71 -5.39 10.41
CA LYS A 59 -13.16 -4.52 11.45
C LYS A 59 -14.26 -3.66 12.02
N ASP A 60 -14.39 -3.65 13.34
CA ASP A 60 -15.38 -2.85 14.07
C ASP A 60 -16.82 -3.05 13.55
N ASN A 61 -17.20 -4.32 13.29
CA ASN A 61 -18.47 -4.71 12.66
C ASN A 61 -18.74 -4.09 11.28
N ALA A 62 -17.69 -3.63 10.59
CA ALA A 62 -17.74 -3.12 9.24
C ALA A 62 -16.82 -3.94 8.32
N LEU A 63 -17.30 -4.17 7.10
CA LEU A 63 -16.52 -4.80 6.05
C LEU A 63 -15.74 -3.72 5.29
N ILE A 64 -14.42 -3.82 5.35
CA ILE A 64 -13.48 -2.85 4.78
C ILE A 64 -12.62 -3.55 3.73
N LEU A 65 -12.39 -2.91 2.59
CA LEU A 65 -11.44 -3.42 1.60
C LEU A 65 -10.02 -3.01 1.99
N MET A 66 -9.12 -3.99 2.16
CA MET A 66 -7.72 -3.79 2.49
C MET A 66 -6.80 -4.53 1.51
N ALA A 67 -5.71 -3.90 1.10
CA ALA A 67 -4.67 -4.53 0.30
C ALA A 67 -4.07 -5.72 1.04
N THR A 68 -3.76 -6.82 0.35
CA THR A 68 -2.94 -7.88 0.95
C THR A 68 -1.57 -7.31 1.35
N PRO A 69 -0.82 -7.93 2.29
CA PRO A 69 0.47 -7.39 2.72
C PRO A 69 1.46 -7.22 1.56
N GLU A 70 1.48 -8.15 0.60
CA GLU A 70 2.32 -8.00 -0.60
C GLU A 70 1.86 -6.87 -1.50
N LYS A 71 0.54 -6.66 -1.64
CA LYS A 71 0.03 -5.57 -2.46
C LYS A 71 0.29 -4.21 -1.81
N ALA A 72 0.13 -4.11 -0.49
CA ALA A 72 0.44 -2.90 0.27
C ALA A 72 1.91 -2.48 0.08
N LEU A 73 2.84 -3.44 0.12
CA LEU A 73 4.26 -3.18 -0.16
C LEU A 73 4.47 -2.67 -1.58
N VAL A 74 3.91 -3.35 -2.59
CA VAL A 74 4.08 -2.95 -4.00
C VAL A 74 3.46 -1.57 -4.27
N ASP A 75 2.29 -1.29 -3.70
CA ASP A 75 1.67 0.03 -3.79
C ASP A 75 2.55 1.11 -3.19
N TYR A 76 3.09 0.87 -2.00
CA TYR A 76 3.97 1.81 -1.34
C TYR A 76 5.23 2.10 -2.16
N LEU A 77 5.93 1.03 -2.57
CA LEU A 77 7.15 1.14 -3.36
C LEU A 77 6.90 1.73 -4.75
N TYR A 78 5.69 1.62 -5.30
CA TYR A 78 5.33 2.33 -6.52
C TYR A 78 5.41 3.85 -6.31
N PHE A 79 4.88 4.38 -5.20
CA PHE A 79 5.02 5.80 -4.88
C PHE A 79 6.46 6.21 -4.55
N VAL A 80 7.26 5.32 -3.96
CA VAL A 80 8.72 5.54 -3.82
C VAL A 80 9.39 5.64 -5.20
N SER A 81 9.06 4.75 -6.12
CA SER A 81 9.61 4.77 -7.49
C SER A 81 9.21 6.02 -8.28
N LEU A 82 8.14 6.70 -7.88
CA LEU A 82 7.69 7.99 -8.41
C LEU A 82 8.32 9.19 -7.69
N LYS A 83 9.22 8.96 -6.73
CA LYS A 83 9.84 9.99 -5.86
C LYS A 83 8.81 10.78 -5.04
N LYS A 84 7.65 10.18 -4.73
CA LYS A 84 6.59 10.79 -3.92
C LYS A 84 6.63 10.36 -2.45
N LYS A 85 7.40 9.30 -2.16
CA LYS A 85 7.66 8.76 -0.82
C LYS A 85 9.12 8.32 -0.74
N SER A 86 9.66 8.25 0.46
CA SER A 86 10.97 7.65 0.75
C SER A 86 10.80 6.18 1.15
N ILE A 87 11.88 5.41 1.15
CA ILE A 87 11.89 4.07 1.74
C ILE A 87 11.87 4.22 3.28
N PRO A 88 10.95 3.56 4.01
CA PRO A 88 10.97 3.47 5.46
C PRO A 88 12.30 2.98 6.00
N GLY A 89 12.72 3.52 7.15
CA GLY A 89 14.02 3.17 7.72
C GLY A 89 14.11 1.71 8.15
N ARG A 90 12.98 1.10 8.53
CA ARG A 90 12.90 -0.30 8.94
C ARG A 90 11.72 -1.00 8.26
N MET A 91 11.97 -2.20 7.75
CA MET A 91 10.93 -3.08 7.23
C MET A 91 11.15 -4.52 7.67
N ASN A 92 10.07 -5.24 7.91
CA ASN A 92 10.05 -6.66 8.20
C ASN A 92 9.31 -7.41 7.08
N PHE A 93 10.05 -8.24 6.34
CA PHE A 93 9.53 -8.98 5.21
C PHE A 93 9.22 -10.46 5.54
N LYS A 94 9.34 -10.89 6.80
CA LYS A 94 9.23 -12.31 7.19
C LYS A 94 7.89 -12.95 6.82
N SER A 95 6.80 -12.18 6.86
CA SER A 95 5.44 -12.65 6.58
C SER A 95 5.03 -12.55 5.11
N LEU A 96 5.90 -12.04 4.22
CA LEU A 96 5.54 -11.77 2.83
C LEU A 96 5.86 -12.95 1.90
N ASP A 97 4.92 -13.33 1.02
CA ASP A 97 5.24 -14.21 -0.10
C ASP A 97 5.94 -13.41 -1.22
N LYS A 98 7.26 -13.57 -1.32
CA LYS A 98 8.08 -12.90 -2.35
C LYS A 98 7.54 -13.14 -3.77
N ARG A 99 7.00 -14.32 -4.09
CA ARG A 99 6.47 -14.62 -5.43
C ARG A 99 5.24 -13.75 -5.73
N LYS A 100 4.37 -13.54 -4.75
CA LYS A 100 3.23 -12.61 -4.87
C LYS A 100 3.71 -11.16 -5.03
N VAL A 101 4.71 -10.72 -4.26
CA VAL A 101 5.30 -9.38 -4.41
C VAL A 101 5.80 -9.17 -5.85
N TYR A 102 6.60 -10.10 -6.37
CA TYR A 102 7.10 -10.03 -7.75
C TYR A 102 5.99 -10.09 -8.80
N PHE A 103 4.98 -10.93 -8.60
CA PHE A 103 3.82 -11.02 -9.49
C PHE A 103 3.05 -9.70 -9.55
N TYR A 104 2.80 -9.07 -8.41
CA TYR A 104 2.13 -7.76 -8.35
C TYR A 104 2.99 -6.67 -8.97
N ALA A 105 4.28 -6.62 -8.65
CA ALA A 105 5.21 -5.62 -9.19
C ALA A 105 5.28 -5.64 -10.73
N LYS A 106 5.31 -6.83 -11.35
CA LYS A 106 5.32 -6.97 -12.81
C LYS A 106 4.13 -6.29 -13.49
N LYS A 107 2.95 -6.27 -12.86
CA LYS A 107 1.75 -5.63 -13.42
C LYS A 107 1.88 -4.11 -13.54
N PHE A 108 2.72 -3.48 -12.72
CA PHE A 108 2.97 -2.04 -12.77
C PHE A 108 3.80 -1.60 -13.98
N LYS A 109 4.46 -2.55 -14.67
CA LYS A 109 5.29 -2.31 -15.87
C LYS A 109 6.26 -1.14 -15.67
N ARG A 110 6.96 -1.15 -14.53
CA ARG A 110 7.89 -0.08 -14.12
C ARG A 110 9.19 -0.66 -13.62
N ASP A 111 10.28 -0.34 -14.32
CA ASP A 111 11.61 -0.90 -14.03
C ASP A 111 12.17 -0.39 -12.71
N SER A 112 11.98 0.90 -12.40
CA SER A 112 12.45 1.47 -11.13
C SER A 112 11.79 0.81 -9.91
N LEU A 113 10.49 0.49 -9.98
CA LEU A 113 9.80 -0.29 -8.95
C LEU A 113 10.39 -1.69 -8.83
N THR A 114 10.60 -2.36 -9.97
CA THR A 114 11.15 -3.72 -10.00
C THR A 114 12.58 -3.77 -9.43
N LYS A 115 13.38 -2.74 -9.71
CA LYS A 115 14.74 -2.58 -9.16
C LYS A 115 14.70 -2.41 -7.64
N ILE A 116 13.86 -1.50 -7.14
CA ILE A 116 13.70 -1.28 -5.69
C ILE A 116 13.30 -2.58 -4.98
N ILE A 117 12.36 -3.35 -5.54
CA ILE A 117 11.91 -4.61 -4.94
C ILE A 117 13.04 -5.64 -4.89
N LYS A 118 13.84 -5.76 -5.96
CA LYS A 118 14.99 -6.68 -5.99
C LYS A 118 16.09 -6.31 -5.00
N GLU A 119 16.27 -5.01 -4.73
CA GLU A 119 17.25 -4.53 -3.75
C GLU A 119 16.79 -4.77 -2.31
N LEU A 120 15.46 -4.84 -2.07
CA LEU A 120 14.87 -5.02 -0.75
C LEU A 120 14.61 -6.49 -0.36
N LEU A 121 14.34 -7.39 -1.32
CA LEU A 121 13.88 -8.78 -1.10
C LEU A 121 14.78 -9.85 -1.73
#